data_AF-A0AAW4WT40-F1
#
_entry.id   AF-A0AAW4WT40-F1
#
_cell.length_a   1.000
_cell.length_b   1.000
_cell.length_c   1.000
_cell.angle_alpha   90.00
_cell.angle_beta   90.00
_cell.angle_gamma   90.00
#
_symmetry.space_group_name_H-M   'P 1'
#
loop_
_entity.id
_entity.type
_entity.pdbx_description
1 polymer ?
#
loop_
_entity_poly.entity_id
_entity_poly.type
_entity_poly.pdbx_seq_one_letter_code
_entity_poly.pdbx_strand_id
1 'polypeptide(L)' 'MKAVVERIPHPTGDEEAPLQALIFDSVFNSFRGIIAYFKIENGVIRKGDKVKFFNTGKEYDAD' A
#
# COMPACT_ATOMS: atom_id res chain seq x y z
N MET A 1 23.75 5.45 -10.89
CA MET A 1 22.32 5.85 -11.01
C MET A 1 21.69 5.39 -12.32
N LYS A 2 22.31 5.58 -13.51
CA LYS A 2 21.77 5.14 -14.82
C LYS A 2 21.33 3.65 -14.87
N ALA A 3 22.16 2.75 -14.35
CA ALA A 3 21.87 1.31 -14.37
C ALA A 3 20.58 0.89 -13.63
N VAL A 4 20.11 1.67 -12.65
CA VAL A 4 18.85 1.36 -11.95
C VAL A 4 17.67 1.65 -12.87
N VAL A 5 17.68 2.80 -13.54
CA VAL A 5 16.65 3.21 -14.49
C VAL A 5 16.61 2.26 -15.70
N GLU A 6 17.77 1.81 -16.16
CA GLU A 6 17.87 0.96 -17.36
C GLU A 6 17.51 -0.51 -17.11
N ARG A 7 17.65 -1.02 -15.87
CA ARG A 7 17.50 -2.45 -15.57
C ARG A 7 16.27 -2.79 -14.75
N ILE A 8 15.75 -1.86 -13.95
CA ILE A 8 14.58 -2.12 -13.12
C ILE A 8 13.33 -1.77 -13.92
N PRO A 9 12.41 -2.73 -14.13
CA PRO A 9 11.15 -2.43 -14.80
C PRO A 9 10.33 -1.45 -13.97
N HIS A 10 9.55 -0.62 -14.66
CA HIS A 10 8.55 0.22 -14.01
C HIS A 10 7.47 -0.66 -13.35
N PRO A 11 6.83 -0.18 -12.27
CA PRO A 11 5.69 -0.88 -11.70
C PRO A 11 4.55 -0.98 -12.73
N THR A 12 3.89 -2.13 -12.74
CA THR A 12 2.72 -2.39 -13.59
C THR A 12 1.47 -2.46 -12.71
N GLY A 13 0.34 -1.97 -13.22
CA GLY A 13 -0.94 -1.99 -12.50
C GLY A 13 -1.99 -1.17 -13.23
N ASP A 14 -3.25 -1.31 -12.80
CA ASP A 14 -4.38 -0.52 -13.27
C ASP A 14 -4.89 0.38 -12.14
N GLU A 15 -4.94 1.70 -12.37
CA GLU A 15 -5.42 2.68 -11.39
C GLU A 15 -6.95 2.60 -11.18
N GLU A 16 -7.71 2.09 -12.16
CA GLU A 16 -9.17 1.95 -12.11
C GLU A 16 -9.61 0.62 -11.49
N ALA A 17 -8.69 -0.33 -11.31
CA ALA A 17 -8.96 -1.59 -10.64
C ALA A 17 -9.15 -1.40 -9.11
N PRO A 18 -9.82 -2.34 -8.41
CA PRO A 18 -9.93 -2.29 -6.96
C PRO A 18 -8.57 -2.24 -6.27
N LEU A 19 -8.47 -1.49 -5.16
CA LEU A 19 -7.23 -1.35 -4.40
C LEU A 19 -6.67 -2.71 -3.99
N GLN A 20 -5.44 -2.97 -4.41
CA GLN A 20 -4.64 -4.12 -3.98
C GLN A 20 -3.28 -3.64 -3.52
N ALA A 21 -3.00 -3.83 -2.23
CA ALA A 21 -1.75 -3.42 -1.62
C ALA A 21 -1.13 -4.58 -0.83
N LEU A 22 0.17 -4.81 -1.06
CA LEU A 22 0.97 -5.79 -0.32
C LEU A 22 1.67 -5.09 0.83
N ILE A 23 1.32 -5.48 2.06
CA ILE A 23 2.05 -5.05 3.26
C ILE A 23 3.34 -5.87 3.34
N PHE A 24 4.48 -5.18 3.37
CA PHE A 24 5.78 -5.84 3.46
C PHE A 24 6.54 -5.51 4.76
N ASP A 25 6.14 -4.44 5.45
CA ASP A 25 6.72 -4.07 6.75
C ASP A 25 5.72 -3.25 7.58
N SER A 26 5.97 -3.12 8.88
CA SER A 26 5.19 -2.27 9.77
C SER A 26 6.02 -1.80 10.97
N VAL A 27 5.76 -0.58 11.43
CA VAL A 27 6.41 -0.01 12.62
C VAL A 27 5.34 0.46 13.61
N PHE A 28 5.55 0.16 14.89
CA PHE A 28 4.69 0.64 15.96
C PHE A 28 5.11 2.05 16.41
N ASN A 29 4.17 2.98 16.41
CA ASN A 29 4.31 4.32 16.95
C ASN A 29 3.40 4.50 18.18
N SER A 30 3.93 4.97 19.30
CA SER A 30 3.19 5.10 20.57
C SER A 30 2.03 6.10 20.52
N PHE A 31 2.02 7.04 19.59
CA PHE A 31 0.97 8.06 19.44
C PHE A 31 -0.02 7.74 18.31
N ARG A 32 0.46 7.13 17.23
CA ARG A 32 -0.33 6.89 15.99
C ARG A 32 -0.73 5.42 15.79
N GLY A 33 -0.28 4.51 16.65
CA GLY A 33 -0.51 3.08 16.50
C GLY A 33 0.41 2.44 15.46
N ILE A 34 -0.09 1.43 14.75
CA ILE A 34 0.68 0.67 13.75
C ILE A 34 0.71 1.44 12.43
N ILE A 35 1.91 1.73 11.92
CA ILE A 35 2.14 2.29 10.60
C ILE A 35 2.57 1.16 9.67
N ALA A 36 1.75 0.84 8.67
CA ALA A 36 2.05 -0.20 7.69
C ALA A 36 2.75 0.39 6.46
N TYR A 37 3.81 -0.26 6.00
CA TYR A 37 4.45 0.00 4.72
C TYR A 37 3.93 -1.00 3.68
N PHE A 38 3.48 -0.47 2.56
CA PHE A 38 2.86 -1.27 1.53
C PHE A 38 3.29 -0.87 0.12
N LYS A 39 3.26 -1.84 -0.78
CA LYS A 39 3.38 -1.64 -2.23
C LYS A 39 2.00 -1.75 -2.84
N ILE A 40 1.57 -0.73 -3.57
CA ILE A 40 0.34 -0.77 -4.37
C ILE A 40 0.64 -1.57 -5.64
N GLU A 41 -0.17 -2.58 -5.92
CA GLU A 41 -0.13 -3.34 -7.18
C GLU A 41 -1.23 -2.87 -8.13
N ASN A 42 -2.42 -2.55 -7.61
CA ASN A 42 -3.55 -2.02 -8.38
C ASN A 42 -4.37 -1.01 -7.56
N GLY A 43 -5.10 -0.17 -8.28
CA GLY A 43 -5.98 0.84 -7.72
C GLY A 43 -5.23 2.01 -7.09
N VAL A 44 -5.99 2.82 -6.35
CA VAL A 44 -5.49 4.02 -5.67
C VAL A 44 -6.00 4.03 -4.24
N ILE A 45 -5.16 4.50 -3.32
CA ILE A 45 -5.54 4.80 -1.93
C ILE A 45 -5.37 6.29 -1.67
N ARG A 46 -6.34 6.90 -1.02
CA ARG A 46 -6.37 8.31 -0.62
C ARG A 46 -6.63 8.42 0.88
N LYS A 47 -6.26 9.56 1.46
CA LYS A 47 -6.59 9.88 2.85
C LYS A 47 -8.11 9.86 3.03
N GLY A 48 -8.58 9.15 4.05
CA GLY A 48 -9.99 8.93 4.37
C GLY A 48 -10.60 7.68 3.73
N ASP A 49 -9.87 6.93 2.89
CA ASP A 49 -10.41 5.72 2.29
C ASP A 49 -10.58 4.61 3.33
N LYS A 50 -11.68 3.87 3.23
CA LYS A 50 -11.90 2.65 4.01
C LYS A 50 -11.18 1.48 3.36
N VAL A 51 -10.23 0.90 4.09
CA VAL A 51 -9.45 -0.26 3.65
C VAL A 51 -9.83 -1.50 4.43
N LYS A 52 -9.84 -2.65 3.74
CA LYS A 52 -10.13 -3.95 4.34
C LYS A 52 -8.91 -4.84 4.31
N PHE A 53 -8.52 -5.36 5.47
CA PHE A 53 -7.45 -6.33 5.57
C PHE A 53 -8.00 -7.72 5.31
N PHE A 54 -7.66 -8.31 4.16
CA PHE A 54 -8.21 -9.61 3.74
C PHE A 54 -7.98 -10.74 4.75
N ASN A 55 -6.82 -10.77 5.42
CA ASN A 55 -6.49 -11.83 6.39
C ASN A 55 -7.38 -11.80 7.65
N THR A 56 -7.74 -10.61 8.13
CA THR A 56 -8.50 -10.44 9.39
C THR A 56 -9.95 -10.08 9.16
N GLY A 57 -10.32 -9.69 7.95
CA GLY A 57 -11.63 -9.15 7.59
C GLY A 57 -11.92 -7.76 8.18
N LYS A 58 -10.97 -7.16 8.92
CA LYS A 58 -11.17 -5.88 9.60
C LYS A 58 -11.08 -4.71 8.63
N GLU A 59 -11.89 -3.71 8.89
CA GLU A 59 -11.92 -2.44 8.16
C GLU A 59 -11.26 -1.34 8.99
N TYR A 60 -10.51 -0.47 8.33
CA TYR A 60 -9.79 0.66 8.91
C TYR A 60 -9.92 1.87 7.99
N ASP A 61 -9.85 3.07 8.56
CA ASP A 61 -9.73 4.31 7.80
C ASP A 61 -8.26 4.63 7.54
N ALA A 62 -7.91 4.95 6.30
CA ALA A 62 -6.58 5.38 5.91
C ALA A 62 -6.36 6.86 6.29
N ASP A 63 -5.76 7.13 7.45
CA ASP A 63 -5.43 8.50 7.91
C ASP A 63 -4.15 9.09 7.31
#